data_AF-A0A8S3X9R3-F1
#
_entry.id   AF-A0A8S3X9R3-F1
#
_cell.length_a   1.000
_cell.length_b   1.000
_cell.length_c   1.000
_cell.angle_alpha   90.00
_cell.angle_beta   90.00
_cell.angle_gamma   90.00
#
_symmetry.space_group_name_H-M   'P 1'
#
loop_
_entity.id
_entity.type
_entity.pdbx_description
1 polymer ?
#
loop_
_entity_poly.entity_id
_entity_poly.type
_entity_poly.pdbx_seq_one_letter_code
_entity_poly.pdbx_strand_id
1 'polypeptide(L)'
;MIDAGVFRSVCKKNKRTSEIDAQNMQTMGIIKSAKVKDVNKLLTSHFGDSWRTFPILCFYDKLMPQNVEADVDQQEDEENICEENVDLPDVRI
;
A
#
# COMPACT_ATOMS: atom_id res chain seq x y z
N MET A 1 -18.02 -27.14 19.06
CA MET A 1 -16.73 -26.70 19.63
C MET A 1 -16.21 -25.61 18.72
N ILE A 2 -16.18 -24.36 19.17
CA ILE A 2 -15.80 -23.21 18.33
C ILE A 2 -14.27 -23.09 18.39
N ASP A 3 -13.62 -23.19 17.23
CA ASP A 3 -12.19 -22.93 17.08
C ASP A 3 -11.94 -21.42 17.28
N ALA A 4 -11.68 -21.04 18.53
CA ALA A 4 -11.28 -19.67 18.86
C ALA A 4 -9.80 -19.52 18.48
N GLY A 5 -9.56 -19.21 17.21
CA GLY A 5 -8.22 -19.05 16.65
C GLY A 5 -7.29 -18.22 17.54
N VAL A 6 -6.06 -18.71 17.71
CA VAL A 6 -5.05 -18.05 18.56
C VAL A 6 -4.60 -16.75 17.90
N PHE A 7 -4.95 -15.61 18.51
CA PHE A 7 -4.47 -14.29 18.06
C PHE A 7 -2.95 -14.19 18.23
N ARG A 8 -2.21 -14.15 17.12
CA ARG A 8 -0.77 -13.87 17.11
C ARG A 8 -0.54 -12.39 16.85
N SER A 9 0.32 -11.76 17.64
CA SER A 9 0.79 -10.40 17.37
C SER A 9 1.68 -10.41 16.13
N VAL A 10 1.39 -9.54 15.17
CA VAL A 10 2.24 -9.26 14.00
C VAL A 10 3.36 -8.27 14.31
N CYS A 11 3.26 -7.55 15.43
CA CYS A 11 4.28 -6.62 15.87
C CYS A 11 5.43 -7.36 16.57
N LYS A 12 6.66 -6.84 16.41
CA LYS A 12 7.82 -7.27 17.22
C LYS A 12 7.51 -7.10 18.71
N LYS A 13 8.14 -7.93 19.54
CA LYS A 13 8.03 -7.85 21.00
C LYS A 13 8.26 -6.41 21.48
N ASN A 14 7.34 -5.89 22.29
CA ASN A 14 7.35 -4.51 22.83
C ASN A 14 7.22 -3.39 21.79
N LYS A 15 6.63 -3.65 20.62
CA LYS A 15 6.25 -2.60 19.66
C LYS A 15 4.75 -2.59 19.50
N ARG A 16 4.14 -1.41 19.61
CA ARG A 16 2.70 -1.22 19.38
C ARG A 16 2.49 -0.54 18.03
N THR A 17 1.42 -0.89 17.32
CA THR A 17 1.05 -0.21 16.07
C THR A 17 0.81 1.28 16.27
N SER A 18 0.34 1.69 17.44
CA SER A 18 0.15 3.09 17.82
C SER A 18 1.44 3.91 17.91
N GLU A 19 2.60 3.27 17.97
CA GLU A 19 3.91 3.92 18.02
C GLU A 19 4.50 4.18 16.63
N ILE A 20 3.79 3.79 15.57
CA ILE A 20 4.22 3.99 14.18
C ILE A 20 3.92 5.43 13.78
N ASP A 21 4.97 6.24 13.67
CA ASP A 21 4.89 7.58 13.11
C ASP A 21 5.13 7.56 11.60
N ALA A 22 4.05 7.65 10.84
CA ALA A 22 4.10 7.67 9.38
C ALA A 22 4.83 8.90 8.82
N GLN A 23 4.84 10.04 9.53
CA GLN A 23 5.43 11.28 9.03
C GLN A 23 6.96 11.27 9.08
N ASN A 24 7.52 10.52 10.04
CA ASN A 24 8.97 10.44 10.28
C ASN A 24 9.60 9.12 9.80
N MET A 25 8.92 8.38 8.92
CA MET A 25 9.53 7.20 8.31
C MET A 25 10.66 7.59 7.35
N GLN A 26 11.86 7.09 7.64
CA GLN A 26 13.00 7.22 6.74
C GLN A 26 12.81 6.30 5.52
N THR A 27 12.54 6.89 4.35
CA THR A 27 12.50 6.16 3.08
C THR A 27 13.91 5.70 2.72
N MET A 28 14.18 4.40 2.85
CA MET A 28 15.49 3.78 2.64
C MET A 28 15.85 3.54 1.15
N GLY A 29 15.25 4.28 0.21
CA GLY A 29 15.55 4.08 -1.21
C GLY A 29 14.84 5.05 -2.16
N ILE A 30 15.31 5.07 -3.40
CA ILE A 30 14.66 5.80 -4.50
C ILE A 30 13.37 5.04 -4.86
N ILE A 31 12.24 5.73 -4.79
CA ILE A 31 10.95 5.16 -5.20
C ILE A 31 10.90 5.11 -6.73
N LYS A 32 10.51 3.96 -7.30
CA LYS A 32 10.34 3.81 -8.75
C LYS A 32 9.26 4.77 -9.26
N SER A 33 9.50 5.40 -10.41
CA SER A 33 8.60 6.37 -11.04
C SER A 33 7.20 5.78 -11.31
N ALA A 34 7.11 4.50 -11.69
CA ALA A 34 5.84 3.79 -11.88
C ALA A 34 4.97 3.82 -10.61
N LYS A 35 5.57 3.56 -9.44
CA LYS A 35 4.83 3.58 -8.17
C LYS A 35 4.39 4.97 -7.77
N VAL A 36 5.17 6.01 -8.10
CA VAL A 36 4.76 7.40 -7.91
C VAL A 36 3.54 7.71 -8.79
N LYS A 37 3.55 7.30 -10.06
CA LYS A 37 2.40 7.49 -10.98
C LYS A 37 1.14 6.78 -10.47
N ASP A 38 1.27 5.55 -9.99
CA ASP A 38 0.15 4.77 -9.44
C ASP A 38 -0.47 5.46 -8.23
N VAL A 39 0.37 5.92 -7.29
CA VAL A 39 -0.09 6.65 -6.11
C VAL A 39 -0.78 7.95 -6.52
N ASN A 40 -0.24 8.70 -7.48
CA ASN A 40 -0.90 9.92 -7.97
C ASN A 40 -2.27 9.61 -8.59
N LYS A 41 -2.35 8.56 -9.43
CA LYS A 41 -3.60 8.12 -10.05
C LYS A 41 -4.64 7.71 -9.00
N LEU A 42 -4.22 6.97 -7.99
CA LEU A 42 -5.07 6.55 -6.87
C LEU A 42 -5.61 7.76 -6.10
N LEU A 43 -4.73 8.69 -5.71
CA LEU A 43 -5.12 9.86 -4.93
C LEU A 43 -6.04 10.80 -5.73
N THR A 44 -5.73 11.07 -7.00
CA THR A 44 -6.60 11.85 -7.89
C THR A 44 -7.94 11.16 -8.09
N SER A 45 -7.98 9.84 -8.25
CA SER A 45 -9.24 9.10 -8.44
C SER A 45 -10.16 9.14 -7.23
N HIS A 46 -9.62 9.12 -6.01
CA HIS A 46 -10.43 9.08 -4.79
C HIS A 46 -10.73 10.46 -4.19
N PHE A 47 -9.80 11.42 -4.34
CA PHE A 47 -9.86 12.72 -3.66
C PHE A 47 -9.88 13.91 -4.64
N GLY A 48 -9.82 13.67 -5.95
CA GLY A 48 -9.77 14.69 -6.99
C GLY A 48 -8.40 15.35 -7.14
N ASP A 49 -8.28 16.30 -8.07
CA ASP A 49 -7.01 17.02 -8.34
C ASP A 49 -6.52 17.87 -7.17
N SER A 50 -7.42 18.21 -6.23
CA SER A 50 -7.13 18.97 -5.02
C SER A 50 -6.63 18.10 -3.85
N TRP A 51 -6.30 16.82 -4.08
CA TRP A 51 -5.86 15.90 -3.02
C TRP A 51 -4.66 16.43 -2.21
N ARG A 52 -3.83 17.29 -2.81
CA ARG A 52 -2.68 17.92 -2.15
C ARG A 52 -3.06 18.91 -1.03
N THR A 53 -4.29 19.41 -1.06
CA THR A 53 -4.80 20.34 -0.02
C THR A 53 -5.15 19.65 1.29
N PHE A 54 -5.28 18.32 1.30
CA PHE A 54 -5.62 17.57 2.50
C PHE A 54 -4.37 17.38 3.37
N PRO A 55 -4.38 17.85 4.63
CA PRO A 55 -3.21 17.77 5.52
C PRO A 55 -2.70 16.33 5.71
N ILE A 56 -3.60 15.36 5.69
CA ILE A 56 -3.29 13.94 5.84
C ILE A 56 -2.54 13.34 4.63
N LEU A 57 -2.68 13.96 3.45
CA LEU A 57 -2.07 13.49 2.20
C LEU A 57 -0.82 14.28 1.82
N CYS A 58 -0.51 15.36 2.54
CA CYS A 58 0.66 16.22 2.29
C CYS A 58 2.00 15.47 2.35
N PHE A 59 2.05 14.31 3.01
CA PHE A 59 3.22 13.43 2.97
C PHE A 59 3.60 13.01 1.54
N TYR A 60 2.61 12.73 0.69
CA TYR A 60 2.83 12.23 -0.68
C TYR A 60 3.40 13.29 -1.62
N ASP A 61 3.28 14.59 -1.30
CA ASP A 61 3.94 15.65 -2.07
C ASP A 61 5.46 15.51 -2.03
N LYS A 62 6.02 15.02 -0.92
CA LYS A 62 7.46 14.77 -0.80
C LYS A 62 7.93 13.60 -1.66
N LEU A 63 7.02 12.70 -2.04
CA LEU A 63 7.31 11.52 -2.88
C LEU A 63 7.20 11.82 -4.37
N MET A 64 6.53 12.91 -4.75
CA MET A 64 6.39 13.37 -6.13
C MET A 64 7.61 14.19 -6.49
N PRO A 65 8.55 13.70 -7.31
CA PRO A 65 9.71 14.49 -7.66
C PRO A 65 9.24 15.62 -8.61
N GLN A 66 9.59 16.86 -8.30
CA GLN A 66 9.20 18.03 -9.10
C GLN A 66 9.85 18.09 -10.50
N ASN A 67 10.62 17.07 -10.88
CA ASN A 67 11.14 16.88 -12.23
C ASN A 67 11.60 15.42 -12.36
N VAL A 68 10.92 14.60 -13.16
CA VAL A 68 11.42 13.28 -13.55
C VAL A 68 11.39 13.18 -15.06
N GLU A 69 12.38 13.78 -15.70
CA GLU A 69 12.93 13.20 -16.93
C GLU A 69 13.82 12.04 -16.50
N ALA A 70 13.27 10.83 -16.48
CA ALA A 70 14.04 9.60 -16.49
C ALA A 70 13.14 8.47 -16.98
N ASP A 71 13.11 8.37 -18.30
CA ASP A 71 12.70 7.23 -19.09
C ASP A 71 13.53 6.00 -18.65
N VAL A 72 12.92 5.08 -17.89
CA VAL A 72 13.41 3.71 -17.76
C VAL A 72 12.19 2.80 -17.68
N ASP A 73 11.76 2.40 -18.86
CA ASP A 73 10.82 1.32 -19.14
C ASP A 73 11.40 0.00 -18.60
N GLN A 74 10.85 -0.51 -17.49
CA GLN A 74 11.17 -1.85 -16.98
C GLN A 74 9.88 -2.52 -16.52
N GLN A 75 9.36 -3.36 -17.43
CA GLN A 75 8.48 -4.53 -17.30
C GLN A 75 7.51 -4.56 -16.11
N GLU A 76 6.23 -4.54 -16.48
CA GLU A 76 5.08 -4.88 -15.65
C GLU A 76 5.12 -6.38 -15.33
N ASP A 77 5.58 -6.75 -14.12
CA ASP A 77 5.20 -8.02 -13.52
C ASP A 77 3.79 -7.83 -12.93
N GLU A 78 2.77 -8.22 -13.70
CA GLU A 78 1.39 -8.38 -13.23
C GLU A 78 1.35 -9.56 -12.24
N GLU A 79 1.56 -9.28 -10.94
CA GLU A 79 1.21 -10.24 -9.88
C GLU A 79 -0.32 -10.31 -9.74
N ASN A 80 -0.93 -11.20 -10.52
CA ASN A 80 -2.32 -11.62 -10.36
C ASN A 80 -2.44 -12.46 -9.06
N ILE A 81 -2.59 -11.79 -7.92
CA ILE A 81 -2.53 -12.38 -6.57
C ILE A 81 -3.92 -12.72 -5.98
N CYS A 82 -5.00 -12.75 -6.77
CA CYS A 82 -6.34 -12.90 -6.17
C CYS A 82 -7.36 -13.73 -6.98
N GLU A 83 -7.05 -14.93 -7.47
CA GLU A 83 -8.13 -15.92 -7.76
C GLU A 83 -7.70 -17.37 -7.47
N GLU A 84 -7.76 -17.78 -6.20
CA GLU A 84 -7.86 -19.21 -5.88
C GLU A 84 -9.34 -19.51 -5.59
N ASN A 85 -10.03 -20.09 -6.58
CA ASN A 85 -11.37 -20.63 -6.40
C ASN A 85 -11.28 -21.81 -5.43
N VAL A 86 -11.64 -21.61 -4.17
CA VAL A 86 -11.74 -22.69 -3.19
C VAL A 86 -13.07 -23.42 -3.45
N ASP A 87 -13.02 -24.51 -4.21
CA ASP A 87 -14.15 -25.43 -4.36
C ASP A 87 -14.52 -26.01 -2.99
N LEU A 88 -15.63 -25.52 -2.42
CA LEU A 88 -16.22 -26.04 -1.19
C LEU A 88 -16.88 -27.39 -1.51
N PRO A 89 -16.56 -28.48 -0.77
CA PRO A 89 -17.25 -29.75 -0.98
C PRO A 89 -18.73 -29.66 -0.54
N ASP A 90 -19.63 -30.15 -1.41
CA ASP A 90 -21.08 -30.25 -1.18
C ASP A 90 -21.37 -31.21 -0.03
N VAL A 91 -21.60 -30.66 1.16
CA VAL A 91 -22.07 -31.43 2.32
C VAL A 91 -23.59 -31.60 2.20
N ARG A 92 -24.01 -32.68 1.54
CA ARG A 92 -25.41 -33.13 1.60
C ARG A 92 -25.63 -33.88 2.92
N ILE A 93 -26.58 -33.37 3.70
CA ILE A 93 -27.14 -33.97 4.93
C ILE A 93 -28.05 -35.14 4.55
#